data_AF-G9ZYG3-F1
#
_entry.id   AF-G9ZYG3-F1
#
_cell.length_a   1.000
_cell.length_b   1.000
_cell.length_c   1.000
_cell.angle_alpha   90.00
_cell.angle_beta   90.00
_cell.angle_gamma   90.00
#
_symmetry.space_group_name_H-M   'P 1'
#
loop_
_entity.id
_entity.type
_entity.pdbx_description
1 polymer ?
#
loop_
_entity_poly.entity_id
_entity_poly.type
_entity_poly.pdbx_seq_one_letter_code
_entity_poly.pdbx_strand_id
1 'polypeptide(L)' 'MSDMTPHLRLEELVRHYAGAPAPAVDHVSLDLPKGALLALLGPSGCGKT' A
#
# COMPACT_ATOMS: atom_id res chain seq x y z
N MET A 1 2.35 -7.52 -26.79
CA MET A 1 1.69 -6.67 -25.77
C MET A 1 1.99 -7.30 -24.43
N SER A 2 2.91 -6.71 -23.67
CA SER A 2 3.30 -7.23 -22.36
C SER A 2 2.08 -7.27 -21.45
N ASP A 3 1.92 -8.39 -20.74
CA ASP A 3 0.86 -8.65 -19.78
C ASP A 3 0.73 -7.46 -18.79
N MET A 4 -0.38 -6.72 -18.88
CA MET A 4 -0.69 -5.54 -18.04
C MET A 4 -1.42 -5.94 -16.76
N THR A 5 -1.60 -7.25 -16.52
CA THR A 5 -2.30 -7.75 -15.34
C THR A 5 -1.49 -7.39 -14.08
N PRO A 6 -2.08 -6.66 -13.09
CA PRO A 6 -1.36 -6.32 -11.87
C PRO A 6 -1.02 -7.61 -11.11
N HIS A 7 0.24 -7.69 -10.66
CA HIS A 7 0.74 -8.85 -9.91
C HIS A 7 0.47 -8.70 -8.41
N LEU A 8 0.28 -7.46 -7.95
CA LEU A 8 -0.21 -7.12 -6.62
C LEU A 8 -1.22 -5.99 -6.79
N ARG A 9 -2.36 -6.13 -6.14
CA ARG A 9 -3.43 -5.13 -6.10
C ARG A 9 -3.88 -4.95 -4.66
N LEU A 10 -3.90 -3.71 -4.20
CA LEU A 10 -4.51 -3.30 -2.94
C LEU A 10 -5.76 -2.49 -3.28
N GLU A 11 -6.88 -2.85 -2.67
CA GLU A 11 -8.16 -2.16 -2.85
C GLU A 11 -8.64 -1.68 -1.48
N GLU A 12 -8.79 -0.37 -1.34
CA GLU A 12 -9.32 0.31 -0.15
C GLU A 12 -8.70 -0.21 1.17
N LEU A 13 -7.38 -0.40 1.17
CA LEU A 13 -6.66 -0.96 2.31
C LEU A 13 -6.70 0.02 3.49
N VAL A 14 -7.30 -0.43 4.59
CA VAL A 14 -7.22 0.21 5.90
C VAL A 14 -6.38 -0.65 6.84
N ARG A 15 -5.41 -0.05 7.52
CA ARG A 15 -4.66 -0.71 8.59
C ARG A 15 -4.80 0.08 9.87
N HIS A 16 -5.31 -0.57 10.91
CA HIS A 16 -5.38 0.01 12.25
C HIS A 16 -4.63 -0.88 13.23
N TYR A 17 -3.77 -0.27 14.05
CA TYR A 17 -3.05 -0.94 15.11
C TYR A 17 -3.82 -0.81 16.43
N ALA A 18 -3.80 -1.86 17.25
CA ALA A 18 -4.49 -1.86 18.53
C ALA A 18 -4.01 -0.70 19.42
N GLY A 19 -4.95 0.06 19.97
CA GLY A 19 -4.67 1.23 20.82
C GLY A 19 -4.25 2.50 20.07
N ALA A 20 -4.12 2.47 18.74
CA ALA A 20 -3.89 3.70 17.97
C ALA A 20 -5.18 4.52 17.88
N PRO A 21 -5.11 5.87 17.99
CA PRO A 21 -6.30 6.73 17.92
C PRO A 21 -6.88 6.85 16.50
N ALA A 22 -6.12 6.47 15.47
CA ALA A 22 -6.49 6.55 14.07
C ALA A 22 -5.82 5.41 13.27
N PRO A 23 -6.33 5.06 12.07
CA PRO A 23 -5.67 4.10 11.19
C PRO A 23 -4.30 4.61 10.74
N ALA A 24 -3.35 3.68 10.57
CA ALA A 24 -2.00 3.95 10.04
C ALA A 24 -2.00 4.16 8.53
N VAL A 25 -2.89 3.47 7.80
CA VAL A 25 -3.27 3.80 6.42
C VAL A 25 -4.79 3.71 6.31
N ASP A 26 -5.37 4.61 5.53
CA ASP A 26 -6.81 4.80 5.41
C ASP A 26 -7.21 4.79 3.93
N HIS A 27 -7.98 3.79 3.51
CA HIS A 27 -8.50 3.62 2.14
C HIS A 27 -7.43 3.74 1.04
N VAL A 28 -6.30 3.03 1.19
CA VAL A 28 -5.22 3.05 0.19
C VAL A 28 -5.46 2.01 -0.90
N SER A 29 -5.53 2.48 -2.15
CA SER A 29 -5.65 1.64 -3.35
C SER A 29 -4.40 1.79 -4.23
N LEU A 30 -3.79 0.67 -4.63
CA LEU A 30 -2.64 0.66 -5.54
C LEU A 30 -2.54 -0.63 -6.35
N ASP A 31 -2.04 -0.51 -7.58
CA ASP A 31 -1.73 -1.62 -8.47
C ASP A 31 -0.22 -1.67 -8.74
N LEU A 32 0.39 -2.85 -8.61
CA LEU A 32 1.80 -3.09 -8.94
C LEU A 32 1.92 -4.12 -10.06
N PRO A 33 2.35 -3.71 -11.26
CA PRO A 33 2.60 -4.61 -12.38
C PRO A 33 3.70 -5.62 -12.09
N LYS A 34 3.67 -6.75 -12.80
CA LYS A 34 4.74 -7.74 -12.74
C LYS A 34 6.08 -7.12 -13.16
N GLY A 35 7.13 -7.35 -12.37
CA GLY A 35 8.49 -6.87 -12.67
C GLY A 35 8.74 -5.41 -12.31
N ALA A 36 7.75 -4.70 -11.76
CA ALA A 36 7.93 -3.35 -11.25
C ALA A 36 8.55 -3.34 -9.84
N LEU A 37 9.35 -2.33 -9.54
CA LEU A 37 9.85 -2.01 -8.21
C LEU A 37 9.07 -0.84 -7.63
N LEU A 38 8.48 -1.02 -6.45
CA LEU A 38 7.81 0.03 -5.70
C LEU A 38 8.62 0.37 -4.45
N ALA A 39 8.89 1.66 -4.23
CA ALA A 39 9.48 2.16 -3.00
C ALA A 39 8.48 3.04 -2.25
N LEU A 40 8.19 2.68 -1.00
CA LEU A 40 7.38 3.51 -0.10
C LEU A 40 8.29 4.45 0.68
N LEU A 41 8.09 5.75 0.53
CA LEU A 41 8.92 6.80 1.13
C LEU A 41 8.09 7.66 2.09
N GLY A 42 8.73 8.16 3.14
CA GLY A 42 8.11 9.09 4.08
C GLY A 42 8.72 9.06 5.48
N PRO A 43 8.40 10.04 6.35
CA PRO A 43 8.91 10.14 7.71
C PRO A 43 8.61 8.92 8.59
N SER A 44 9.33 8.76 9.70
CA SER A 44 9.05 7.71 10.68
C SER A 44 7.61 7.78 11.19
N GLY A 45 6.93 6.63 11.30
CA GLY A 45 5.56 6.54 11.77
C GLY A 45 4.46 6.75 10.71
N CYS A 46 4.79 7.04 9.45
CA CYS A 46 3.78 7.31 8.40
C CYS A 46 3.12 6.05 7.78
N GLY A 47 3.19 4.88 8.42
CA GLY A 47 2.49 3.68 7.95
C GLY A 47 3.17 2.86 6.84
N LYS A 48 4.50 2.96 6.66
CA LYS A 48 5.26 2.19 5.65
C LYS A 48 5.46 0.71 5.98
N THR A 49 5.31 0.33 7.25
CA THR A 49 5.55 -1.01 7.80
C THR A 49 4.32 -1.45 8.60
#